data_AF-A0A8W8JFP2-F1
#
_entry.id   AF-A0A8W8JFP2-F1
#
_cell.length_a   1.000
_cell.length_b   1.000
_cell.length_c   1.000
_cell.angle_alpha   90.00
_cell.angle_beta   90.00
_cell.angle_gamma   90.00
#
_symmetry.space_group_name_H-M   'P 1'
#
loop_
_entity.id
_entity.type
_entity.pdbx_description
1 polymer ?
#
loop_
_entity_poly.entity_id
_entity_poly.type
_entity_poly.pdbx_seq_one_letter_code
_entity_poly.pdbx_strand_id
1 'polypeptide(L)'
;VSKVIVAQNGLMSTPAVSCVIRKCKINGGIILTASHNPGGPDADFGIKFNTENGGPAPENVTDKIFERTKSISQYKICPDLNADISKVGLSTYTVDGKEFSVQVIDSVLDYVEYMKEIFDFPALKNYLSTGKQVLIDAMNGGQF
;
A
#
# COMPACT_ATOMS: atom_id res chain seq x y z
N VAL A 1 10.73 -6.92 -12.61
CA VAL A 1 10.23 -6.99 -11.21
C VAL A 1 10.32 -8.43 -10.78
N SER A 2 11.08 -8.74 -9.73
CA SER A 2 11.23 -10.11 -9.19
C SER A 2 10.46 -10.32 -7.88
N LYS A 3 9.94 -9.24 -7.28
CA LYS A 3 9.24 -9.28 -5.99
C LYS A 3 8.13 -8.25 -5.95
N VAL A 4 6.99 -8.63 -5.39
CA VAL A 4 5.89 -7.75 -5.00
C VAL A 4 5.70 -7.85 -3.49
N ILE A 5 5.54 -6.70 -2.84
CA ILE A 5 5.09 -6.62 -1.45
C ILE A 5 3.63 -6.16 -1.49
N VAL A 6 2.75 -6.88 -0.82
CA VAL A 6 1.31 -6.58 -0.75
C VAL A 6 0.86 -6.66 0.69
N ALA A 7 -0.08 -5.79 1.08
CA ALA A 7 -0.65 -5.85 2.40
C ALA A 7 -1.64 -7.00 2.53
N GLN A 8 -1.78 -7.53 3.74
CA GLN A 8 -2.78 -8.55 4.04
C GLN A 8 -4.17 -8.07 3.59
N ASN A 9 -4.91 -8.94 2.90
CA ASN A 9 -6.21 -8.64 2.31
C ASN A 9 -6.22 -7.48 1.30
N GLY A 10 -5.05 -6.99 0.87
CA GLY A 10 -4.92 -5.83 -0.02
C GLY A 10 -5.19 -4.49 0.66
N LEU A 11 -5.23 -4.44 2.00
CA LEU A 11 -5.60 -3.24 2.75
C LEU A 11 -4.37 -2.55 3.31
N MET A 12 -4.07 -1.32 2.88
CA MET A 12 -3.04 -0.47 3.49
C MET A 12 -3.36 1.00 3.28
N SER A 13 -3.16 1.83 4.31
CA SER A 13 -3.35 3.28 4.18
C SER A 13 -2.25 3.91 3.32
N THR A 14 -2.54 5.00 2.61
CA THR A 14 -1.54 5.74 1.83
C THR A 14 -0.28 6.12 2.64
N PRO A 15 -0.39 6.60 3.91
CA PRO A 15 0.78 6.83 4.75
C PRO A 15 1.58 5.55 5.06
N ALA A 16 0.91 4.43 5.31
CA ALA A 16 1.57 3.14 5.55
C ALA A 16 2.30 2.63 4.30
N VAL A 17 1.72 2.79 3.10
CA VAL A 17 2.41 2.47 1.83
C VAL A 17 3.69 3.30 1.69
N SER A 18 3.62 4.61 1.94
CA SER A 18 4.79 5.49 1.90
C SER A 18 5.88 5.04 2.88
N CYS A 19 5.48 4.66 4.10
CA CYS A 19 6.36 4.12 5.13
C CYS A 19 7.06 2.84 4.66
N VAL A 20 6.31 1.86 4.15
CA VAL A 20 6.85 0.58 3.65
C VAL A 20 7.79 0.79 2.47
N ILE A 21 7.46 1.67 1.51
CA ILE A 21 8.35 1.98 0.38
C ILE A 21 9.72 2.42 0.88
N ARG A 22 9.74 3.38 1.82
CA ARG A 22 10.98 3.94 2.38
C ARG A 22 11.74 2.95 3.25
N LYS A 23 11.02 2.20 4.11
CA LYS A 23 11.60 1.19 5.00
C LYS A 23 12.25 0.05 4.22
N CYS A 24 11.57 -0.46 3.20
CA CYS A 24 12.04 -1.58 2.38
C CYS A 24 12.96 -1.16 1.23
N LYS A 25 13.13 0.15 0.97
CA LYS A 25 13.95 0.70 -0.13
C LYS A 25 13.58 0.09 -1.50
N ILE A 26 12.29 0.01 -1.77
CA ILE A 26 11.74 -0.53 -3.02
C ILE A 26 11.50 0.58 -4.04
N ASN A 27 11.32 0.22 -5.32
CA ASN A 27 11.27 1.17 -6.44
C ASN A 27 10.03 2.09 -6.44
N GLY A 28 9.00 1.78 -5.65
CA GLY A 28 7.75 2.50 -5.58
C GLY A 28 6.60 1.60 -5.17
N GLY A 29 5.38 2.12 -5.25
CA GLY A 29 4.17 1.38 -4.90
C GLY A 29 2.96 1.86 -5.68
N ILE A 30 2.12 0.91 -6.09
CA ILE A 30 0.80 1.17 -6.66
C ILE A 30 -0.20 1.20 -5.50
N ILE A 31 -1.04 2.23 -5.46
CA ILE A 31 -2.04 2.43 -4.41
C ILE A 31 -3.41 2.43 -5.06
N LEU A 32 -4.25 1.47 -4.64
CA LEU A 32 -5.64 1.35 -5.08
C LEU A 32 -6.51 2.15 -4.11
N THR A 33 -6.85 3.38 -4.46
CA THR A 33 -7.60 4.29 -3.58
C THR A 33 -8.35 5.37 -4.36
N ALA A 34 -9.64 5.53 -4.06
CA ALA A 34 -10.45 6.68 -4.44
C ALA A 34 -10.24 7.89 -3.47
N SER A 35 -9.34 7.77 -2.50
CA SER A 35 -9.09 8.75 -1.44
C SER A 35 -10.35 9.05 -0.62
N HIS A 36 -11.01 10.18 -0.90
CA HIS A 36 -12.23 10.62 -0.23
C HIS A 36 -13.46 10.49 -1.12
N ASN A 37 -13.28 10.13 -2.40
CA ASN A 37 -14.38 9.91 -3.30
C ASN A 37 -15.13 8.64 -2.89
N PRO A 38 -16.46 8.60 -3.04
CA PRO A 38 -17.24 7.40 -2.75
C PRO A 38 -16.72 6.20 -3.54
N GLY A 39 -16.57 5.07 -2.84
CA GLY A 39 -16.28 3.77 -3.45
C GLY A 39 -17.55 2.96 -3.66
N GLY A 40 -17.50 1.98 -4.56
CA GLY A 40 -18.62 1.09 -4.87
C GLY A 40 -18.52 0.54 -6.29
N PRO A 41 -19.34 -0.47 -6.64
CA PRO A 41 -19.33 -1.08 -7.98
C PRO A 41 -19.55 -0.08 -9.13
N ASP A 42 -20.34 0.96 -8.87
CA ASP A 42 -20.70 2.02 -9.83
C ASP A 42 -20.04 3.39 -9.49
N ALA A 43 -19.04 3.39 -8.62
CA ALA A 43 -18.37 4.61 -8.15
C ALA A 43 -16.87 4.58 -8.49
N ASP A 44 -16.08 5.44 -7.84
CA ASP A 44 -14.70 5.66 -8.25
C ASP A 44 -13.77 4.51 -7.84
N PHE A 45 -12.90 4.13 -8.77
CA PHE A 45 -11.74 3.28 -8.51
C PHE A 45 -10.46 4.00 -8.93
N GLY A 46 -9.76 4.57 -7.94
CA GLY A 46 -8.52 5.30 -8.18
C GLY A 46 -7.29 4.39 -8.14
N ILE A 47 -6.37 4.59 -9.08
CA ILE A 47 -5.05 3.96 -9.09
C ILE A 47 -4.01 5.08 -9.06
N LYS A 48 -3.12 5.04 -8.08
CA LYS A 48 -2.03 6.01 -7.91
C LYS A 48 -0.68 5.30 -7.88
N PHE A 49 0.38 6.01 -8.19
CA PHE A 49 1.75 5.51 -8.10
C PHE A 49 2.61 6.43 -7.24
N ASN A 50 3.29 5.86 -6.25
CA ASN A 50 4.33 6.52 -5.49
C ASN A 50 5.70 5.99 -5.94
N THR A 51 6.70 6.88 -5.99
CA THR A 51 8.07 6.52 -6.36
C THR A 51 8.89 6.05 -5.16
N GLU A 52 10.14 5.66 -5.37
CA GLU A 52 11.07 5.15 -4.35
C GLU A 52 11.26 6.04 -3.11
N ASN A 53 11.01 7.35 -3.22
CA ASN A 53 11.04 8.25 -2.07
C ASN A 53 9.81 8.13 -1.15
N GLY A 54 8.84 7.29 -1.51
CA GLY A 54 7.57 7.08 -0.82
C GLY A 54 6.52 8.14 -1.10
N GLY A 55 6.83 9.18 -1.87
CA GLY A 55 5.92 10.25 -2.26
C GLY A 55 5.25 9.98 -3.62
N PRO A 56 4.20 10.76 -3.96
CA PRO A 56 3.52 10.67 -5.26
C PRO A 56 4.50 10.81 -6.42
N ALA A 57 4.20 10.11 -7.51
CA ALA A 57 5.00 10.24 -8.73
C ALA A 57 4.99 11.69 -9.26
N PRO A 58 6.16 12.24 -9.66
CA PRO A 58 6.24 13.56 -10.25
C PRO A 58 5.57 13.62 -11.63
N GLU A 59 5.22 14.84 -12.08
CA GLU A 59 4.48 15.07 -13.34
C GLU A 59 5.15 14.41 -14.55
N ASN A 60 6.47 14.50 -14.66
CA ASN A 60 7.21 13.88 -15.76
C ASN A 60 7.06 12.34 -15.82
N VAL A 61 6.69 11.69 -14.72
CA VAL A 61 6.38 10.25 -14.66
C VAL A 61 4.90 10.03 -14.97
N THR A 62 3.99 10.80 -14.37
CA THR A 62 2.54 10.66 -14.59
C THR A 62 2.14 10.96 -16.03
N ASP A 63 2.75 11.96 -16.67
CA ASP A 63 2.52 12.31 -18.06
C ASP A 63 2.95 11.19 -19.00
N LYS A 64 4.09 10.55 -18.72
CA LYS A 64 4.55 9.38 -19.48
C LYS A 64 3.59 8.20 -19.33
N ILE A 65 3.04 7.99 -18.13
CA ILE A 65 2.01 6.96 -17.89
C ILE A 65 0.77 7.30 -18.73
N PHE A 66 0.29 8.54 -18.69
CA PHE A 66 -0.86 9.00 -19.45
C PHE A 66 -0.68 8.85 -20.98
N GLU A 67 0.44 9.28 -21.53
CA GLU A 67 0.71 9.09 -22.96
C GLU A 67 0.81 7.60 -23.34
N ARG A 68 1.28 6.76 -22.42
CA ARG A 68 1.30 5.31 -22.63
C ARG A 68 -0.10 4.70 -22.59
N THR A 69 -1.01 5.18 -21.75
CA THR A 69 -2.39 4.64 -21.70
C THR A 69 -3.16 4.92 -22.99
N LYS A 70 -2.86 6.02 -23.70
CA LYS A 70 -3.46 6.33 -25.01
C LYS A 70 -2.99 5.43 -26.15
N SER A 71 -1.80 4.85 -26.02
CA SER A 71 -1.09 4.17 -27.12
C SER A 71 -0.84 2.68 -26.86
N ILE A 72 -1.20 2.17 -25.68
CA ILE A 72 -0.99 0.76 -25.32
C ILE A 72 -1.83 -0.16 -26.24
N SER A 73 -1.16 -1.11 -26.88
CA SER A 73 -1.79 -2.11 -27.76
C SER A 73 -1.76 -3.53 -27.20
N GLN A 74 -0.93 -3.77 -26.18
CA GLN A 74 -0.79 -5.06 -25.52
C GLN A 74 -0.28 -4.88 -24.08
N TYR A 75 -0.63 -5.83 -23.22
CA TYR A 75 -0.08 -5.97 -21.87
C TYR A 75 0.35 -7.42 -21.64
N LYS A 76 1.23 -7.64 -20.66
CA LYS A 76 1.72 -8.97 -20.30
C LYS A 76 1.03 -9.42 -19.02
N ILE A 77 0.60 -10.68 -18.98
CA ILE A 77 -0.07 -11.29 -17.84
C ILE A 77 0.41 -12.74 -17.66
N CYS A 78 0.43 -13.21 -16.42
CA CYS A 78 0.65 -14.62 -16.06
C CYS A 78 -0.61 -15.11 -15.33
N PRO A 79 -1.58 -15.72 -16.04
CA PRO A 79 -2.87 -16.11 -15.45
C PRO A 79 -2.75 -17.14 -14.33
N ASP A 80 -1.69 -17.95 -14.35
CA ASP A 80 -1.46 -19.03 -13.39
C ASP A 80 -0.89 -18.54 -12.06
N LEU A 81 -0.45 -17.27 -11.97
CA LEU A 81 0.01 -16.69 -10.72
C LEU A 81 -1.19 -16.30 -9.85
N ASN A 82 -1.50 -17.17 -8.89
CA ASN A 82 -2.52 -16.93 -7.89
C ASN A 82 -1.90 -16.94 -6.49
N ALA A 83 -1.80 -15.75 -5.88
CA ALA A 83 -1.23 -15.59 -4.54
C ALA A 83 -2.34 -15.38 -3.51
N ASP A 84 -2.33 -16.21 -2.45
CA ASP A 84 -3.19 -16.02 -1.28
C ASP A 84 -2.68 -14.82 -0.47
N ILE A 85 -3.32 -13.67 -0.66
CA ILE A 85 -2.99 -12.42 0.05
C ILE A 85 -3.63 -12.32 1.44
N SER A 86 -4.38 -13.35 1.88
CA SER A 86 -5.03 -13.34 3.20
C SER A 86 -4.09 -13.70 4.36
N LYS A 87 -2.92 -14.25 4.05
CA LYS A 87 -1.95 -14.74 5.05
C LYS A 87 -0.62 -14.02 4.90
N VAL A 88 -0.16 -13.40 5.98
CA VAL A 88 1.19 -12.83 6.07
C VAL A 88 2.23 -13.92 5.83
N GLY A 89 3.20 -13.64 4.97
CA GLY A 89 4.23 -14.62 4.60
C GLY A 89 4.91 -14.31 3.27
N LEU A 90 5.85 -15.17 2.89
CA LEU A 90 6.55 -15.13 1.62
C LEU A 90 6.17 -16.36 0.80
N SER A 91 5.68 -16.12 -0.40
CA SER A 91 5.38 -17.16 -1.39
C SER A 91 6.24 -16.95 -2.63
N THR A 92 6.81 -18.02 -3.16
CA THR A 92 7.67 -17.99 -4.34
C THR A 92 7.01 -18.74 -5.49
N TYR A 93 7.10 -18.16 -6.68
CA TYR A 93 6.50 -18.61 -7.93
C TYR A 93 7.56 -18.63 -9.03
N THR A 94 7.28 -19.36 -10.12
CA THR A 94 8.04 -19.26 -11.36
C THR A 94 7.21 -18.54 -12.40
N VAL A 95 7.70 -17.42 -12.93
CA VAL A 95 7.07 -16.63 -13.98
C VAL A 95 8.07 -16.46 -15.11
N ASP A 96 7.72 -16.93 -16.32
CA ASP A 96 8.59 -16.85 -17.51
C ASP A 96 9.99 -17.48 -17.25
N GLY A 97 10.00 -18.64 -16.58
CA GLY A 97 11.21 -19.37 -16.22
C GLY A 97 12.08 -18.71 -15.14
N LYS A 98 11.60 -17.65 -14.47
CA LYS A 98 12.34 -16.91 -13.44
C LYS A 98 11.61 -16.94 -12.12
N GLU A 99 12.37 -16.92 -11.03
CA GLU A 99 11.82 -16.80 -9.69
C GLU A 99 11.12 -15.44 -9.51
N PHE A 100 9.91 -15.48 -8.95
CA PHE A 100 9.11 -14.32 -8.60
C PHE A 100 8.52 -14.50 -7.19
N SER A 101 8.66 -13.50 -6.32
CA SER A 101 8.20 -13.58 -4.94
C SER A 101 7.02 -12.65 -4.66
N VAL A 102 6.02 -13.14 -3.93
CA VAL A 102 4.96 -12.33 -3.33
C VAL A 102 5.15 -12.35 -1.82
N GLN A 103 5.43 -11.20 -1.23
CA GLN A 103 5.52 -11.02 0.22
C GLN A 103 4.26 -10.33 0.71
N VAL A 104 3.42 -11.06 1.43
CA VAL A 104 2.27 -10.51 2.14
C VAL A 104 2.76 -10.00 3.50
N ILE A 105 2.53 -8.72 3.79
CA ILE A 105 2.93 -8.09 5.06
C ILE A 105 1.71 -7.65 5.85
N ASP A 106 1.88 -7.49 7.15
CA ASP A 106 0.88 -6.88 8.02
C ASP A 106 0.62 -5.43 7.59
N SER A 107 -0.66 -5.06 7.59
CA SER A 107 -1.14 -3.77 7.10
C SER A 107 -0.81 -2.58 8.00
N VAL A 108 -0.41 -2.83 9.25
CA VAL A 108 -0.35 -1.83 10.33
C VAL A 108 1.02 -1.79 11.00
N LEU A 109 1.68 -2.93 11.19
CA LEU A 109 2.89 -3.05 12.03
C LEU A 109 3.99 -2.05 11.65
N ASP A 110 4.37 -1.97 10.37
CA ASP A 110 5.45 -1.08 9.94
C ASP A 110 5.14 0.40 10.23
N TYR A 111 3.89 0.80 10.06
CA TYR A 111 3.45 2.17 10.35
C TYR A 111 3.38 2.45 11.84
N VAL A 112 2.90 1.50 12.65
CA VAL A 112 2.87 1.63 14.12
C VAL A 112 4.27 1.75 14.71
N GLU A 113 5.23 0.95 14.24
CA GLU A 113 6.61 1.06 14.68
C GLU A 113 7.19 2.44 14.32
N TYR A 114 6.93 2.94 13.12
CA TYR A 114 7.35 4.30 12.74
C TYR A 114 6.67 5.37 13.61
N MET A 115 5.40 5.23 13.96
CA MET A 115 4.72 6.15 14.88
C MET A 115 5.35 6.16 16.28
N LYS A 116 5.81 5.02 16.78
CA LYS A 116 6.52 4.94 18.08
C LYS A 116 7.90 5.58 18.05
N GLU A 117 8.54 5.66 16.89
CA GLU A 117 9.83 6.36 16.74
C GLU A 117 9.66 7.88 16.79
N ILE A 118 8.54 8.41 16.28
CA ILE A 118 8.30 9.86 16.17
C ILE A 118 7.42 10.44 17.28
N PHE A 119 6.69 9.60 18.03
CA PHE A 119 5.86 10.01 19.17
C PHE A 119 6.20 9.23 20.45
N ASP A 120 6.12 9.92 21.59
CA ASP A 120 6.23 9.28 22.92
C ASP A 120 4.93 8.57 23.29
N PHE A 121 4.82 7.30 22.89
CA PHE A 121 3.67 6.44 23.21
C PHE A 121 3.45 6.27 24.72
N PRO A 122 4.48 6.07 25.56
CA PRO A 122 4.33 6.11 27.02
C PRO A 122 3.67 7.39 27.54
N ALA A 123 4.08 8.56 27.08
CA ALA A 123 3.48 9.84 27.48
C ALA A 123 2.01 9.95 27.03
N LEU A 124 1.70 9.55 25.79
CA LEU A 124 0.33 9.50 25.28
C LEU A 124 -0.55 8.55 26.10
N LYS A 125 -0.04 7.36 26.44
CA LYS A 125 -0.73 6.39 27.29
C LYS A 125 -1.02 6.97 28.67
N ASN A 126 -0.04 7.63 29.29
CA ASN A 126 -0.22 8.28 30.58
C ASN A 126 -1.27 9.39 30.50
N TYR A 127 -1.22 10.23 29.48
CA TYR A 127 -2.21 11.29 29.26
C TYR A 127 -3.63 10.74 29.11
N LEU A 128 -3.81 9.68 28.32
CA LEU A 128 -5.13 9.06 28.12
C LEU A 128 -5.65 8.39 29.40
N SER A 129 -4.76 7.90 30.27
CA SER A 129 -5.15 7.28 31.54
C SER A 129 -5.78 8.25 32.55
N THR A 130 -5.69 9.57 32.35
CA THR A 130 -6.27 10.57 33.26
C THR A 130 -7.78 10.82 33.05
N GLY A 131 -8.51 9.87 32.47
CA GLY A 131 -9.96 9.98 32.22
C GLY A 131 -10.33 10.87 31.04
N LYS A 132 -9.44 11.05 30.05
CA LYS A 132 -9.75 11.78 28.82
C LYS A 132 -10.72 10.97 27.95
N GLN A 133 -11.72 11.63 27.38
CA GLN A 133 -12.60 11.04 26.38
C GLN A 133 -12.06 11.37 24.99
N VAL A 134 -11.97 10.34 24.14
CA VAL A 134 -11.52 10.47 22.75
C VAL A 134 -12.55 9.81 21.84
N LEU A 135 -12.94 10.50 20.78
CA LEU A 135 -13.77 9.96 19.71
C LEU A 135 -12.92 9.82 18.46
N ILE A 136 -12.92 8.63 17.86
CA ILE A 136 -12.27 8.35 16.58
C ILE A 136 -13.35 7.80 15.66
N ASP A 137 -13.59 8.49 14.55
CA ASP A 137 -14.45 8.02 13.47
C ASP A 137 -13.58 7.80 12.23
N ALA A 138 -13.48 6.55 11.81
CA ALA A 138 -12.72 6.15 10.62
C ALA A 138 -13.58 6.17 9.34
N MET A 139 -14.85 6.57 9.42
CA MET A 139 -15.77 6.73 8.29
C MET A 139 -15.88 5.47 7.42
N ASN A 140 -15.82 4.27 8.04
CA ASN A 140 -15.73 2.96 7.38
C ASN A 140 -14.47 2.72 6.51
N GLY A 141 -13.51 3.63 6.51
CA GLY A 141 -12.20 3.45 5.91
C GLY A 141 -11.22 2.75 6.86
N GLY A 142 -10.22 2.06 6.31
CA GLY A 142 -9.08 1.57 7.09
C GLY A 142 -9.38 0.52 8.16
N GLN A 143 -10.34 -0.38 7.90
CA GLN A 143 -10.50 -1.61 8.68
C GLN A 143 -9.37 -2.59 8.29
N PHE A 144 -8.18 -2.36 8.85
CA PHE A 144 -6.99 -3.20 8.66
C PHE A 144 -6.97 -4.36 9.65
#